data_AF-A0A1M3EAR3-F1
#
_entry.id   AF-A0A1M3EAR3-F1
#
_cell.length_a   1.000
_cell.length_b   1.000
_cell.length_c   1.000
_cell.angle_alpha   90.00
_cell.angle_beta   90.00
_cell.angle_gamma   90.00
#
_symmetry.space_group_name_H-M   'P 1'
#
loop_
_entity.id
_entity.type
_entity.pdbx_description
1 polymer ?
#
loop_
_entity_poly.entity_id
_entity_poly.type
_entity_poly.pdbx_seq_one_letter_code
_entity_poly.pdbx_strand_id
1 'polypeptide(L)'
;MTPLDFLYFIMLGAIVVGFVTYQHRRGLLKMLPWFLVLMLLSELYAKYLMLENRATMALYDVVTFLEFIYFSSLYAVQVTSKFNRLLAVVLIGLFVLSELLFVFHVPWVKVLDYNILSYFLSSLFLIIIAMSYLLEALRSDNIINFNNNPMIWVSLGLMLYQSSASFFLVANYFEIVFKHQQVIHISVTFMSVLSLYTCLTIAMLCKRYE
;
A
#
# COMPACT_ATOMS: atom_id res chain seq x y z
N MET A 1 11.76 23.17 3.71
CA MET A 1 10.74 22.19 3.32
C MET A 1 11.47 20.93 2.93
N THR A 2 11.27 19.86 3.69
CA THR A 2 11.92 18.57 3.38
C THR A 2 11.25 17.95 2.14
N PRO A 3 11.95 17.10 1.36
CA PRO A 3 11.32 16.39 0.25
C PRO A 3 10.10 15.57 0.69
N LEU A 4 10.07 15.13 1.96
CA LEU A 4 8.93 14.45 2.57
C LEU A 4 7.70 15.36 2.72
N ASP A 5 7.89 16.66 3.00
CA ASP A 5 6.78 17.60 3.09
C ASP A 5 6.06 17.76 1.74
N PHE A 6 6.79 17.63 0.63
CA PHE A 6 6.21 17.66 -0.73
C PHE A 6 5.26 16.48 -0.99
N LEU A 7 5.50 15.32 -0.37
CA LEU A 7 4.62 14.16 -0.51
C LEU A 7 3.22 14.42 0.08
N TYR A 8 3.10 15.24 1.13
CA TYR A 8 1.80 15.63 1.68
C TYR A 8 0.98 16.45 0.68
N PHE A 9 1.63 17.32 -0.10
CA PHE A 9 0.93 18.07 -1.16
C PHE A 9 0.41 17.15 -2.26
N ILE A 10 1.19 16.15 -2.66
CA ILE A 10 0.77 15.16 -3.65
C ILE A 10 -0.39 14.32 -3.11
N MET A 11 -0.31 13.86 -1.87
CA MET A 11 -1.38 13.09 -1.23
C MET A 11 -2.66 13.92 -1.10
N LEU A 12 -2.57 15.20 -0.71
CA LEU A 12 -3.70 16.14 -0.72
C LEU A 12 -4.30 16.29 -2.13
N GLY A 13 -3.45 16.44 -3.15
CA GLY A 13 -3.90 16.47 -4.55
C GLY A 13 -4.66 15.21 -4.95
N ALA A 14 -4.14 14.04 -4.60
CA ALA A 14 -4.79 12.75 -4.82
C ALA A 14 -6.15 12.68 -4.11
N ILE A 15 -6.23 13.14 -2.86
CA ILE A 15 -7.49 13.19 -2.08
C ILE A 15 -8.51 14.10 -2.78
N VAL A 16 -8.11 15.30 -3.20
CA VAL A 16 -9.01 16.25 -3.89
C VAL A 16 -9.53 15.64 -5.19
N VAL A 17 -8.66 15.09 -6.03
CA VAL A 17 -9.07 14.37 -7.26
C VAL A 17 -10.00 13.21 -6.92
N GLY A 18 -9.71 12.50 -5.84
CA GLY A 18 -10.52 11.41 -5.29
C GLY A 18 -11.96 11.80 -4.99
N PHE A 19 -12.15 12.92 -4.30
CA PHE A 19 -13.48 13.43 -3.94
C PHE A 19 -14.20 14.08 -5.12
N VAL A 20 -13.50 14.80 -6.01
CA VAL A 20 -14.10 15.39 -7.22
C VAL A 20 -14.68 14.31 -8.13
N THR A 21 -13.98 13.18 -8.26
CA THR A 21 -14.42 12.06 -9.11
C THR A 21 -15.25 11.02 -8.35
N TYR A 22 -15.64 11.29 -7.10
CA TYR A 22 -16.27 10.33 -6.19
C TYR A 22 -17.58 9.73 -6.72
N GLN A 23 -18.40 10.55 -7.39
CA GLN A 23 -19.70 10.13 -7.94
C GLN A 23 -19.56 9.12 -9.08
N HIS A 24 -18.43 9.11 -9.78
CA HIS A 24 -18.19 8.26 -10.95
C HIS A 24 -17.68 6.85 -10.57
N ARG A 25 -17.58 6.54 -9.27
CA ARG A 25 -16.99 5.29 -8.76
C ARG A 25 -18.04 4.40 -8.11
N ARG A 26 -17.80 3.09 -8.19
CA ARG A 26 -18.64 2.06 -7.57
C ARG A 26 -17.77 1.06 -6.79
N GLY A 27 -18.35 0.44 -5.76
CA GLY A 27 -17.67 -0.58 -4.94
C GLY A 27 -16.51 -0.04 -4.11
N LEU A 28 -15.50 -0.87 -3.86
CA LEU A 28 -14.36 -0.56 -2.98
C LEU A 28 -13.44 0.57 -3.50
N LEU A 29 -13.43 0.86 -4.81
CA LEU A 29 -12.72 2.03 -5.36
C LEU A 29 -13.33 3.36 -4.88
N LYS A 30 -14.61 3.37 -4.50
CA LYS A 30 -15.26 4.54 -3.91
C LYS A 30 -14.73 4.84 -2.50
N MET A 31 -14.16 3.84 -1.82
CA MET A 31 -13.53 4.01 -0.51
C MET A 31 -12.07 4.49 -0.62
N LEU A 32 -11.46 4.50 -1.81
CA LEU A 32 -10.06 4.90 -2.01
C LEU A 32 -9.77 6.33 -1.50
N PRO A 33 -10.61 7.36 -1.76
CA PRO A 33 -10.35 8.70 -1.22
C PRO A 33 -10.41 8.74 0.31
N TRP A 34 -11.33 7.97 0.91
CA TRP A 34 -11.44 7.84 2.37
C TRP A 34 -10.23 7.11 2.97
N PHE A 35 -9.74 6.09 2.29
CA PHE A 35 -8.50 5.41 2.67
C PHE A 35 -7.31 6.38 2.62
N LEU A 36 -7.20 7.22 1.57
CA LEU A 36 -6.15 8.25 1.49
C LEU A 36 -6.26 9.30 2.61
N VAL A 37 -7.47 9.71 2.98
CA VAL A 37 -7.68 10.59 4.14
C VAL A 37 -7.19 9.92 5.42
N LEU A 38 -7.51 8.63 5.62
CA LEU A 38 -7.01 7.87 6.77
C LEU A 38 -5.48 7.82 6.78
N MET A 39 -4.83 7.55 5.64
CA MET A 39 -3.37 7.56 5.53
C MET A 39 -2.77 8.93 5.87
N LEU A 40 -3.34 10.03 5.36
CA LEU A 40 -2.90 11.38 5.70
C LEU A 40 -3.04 11.67 7.19
N LEU A 41 -4.17 11.31 7.79
CA LEU A 41 -4.40 11.50 9.22
C LEU A 41 -3.41 10.69 10.07
N SER A 42 -3.16 9.43 9.69
CA SER A 42 -2.17 8.59 10.37
C SER A 42 -0.76 9.17 10.28
N GLU A 43 -0.35 9.69 9.11
CA GLU A 43 0.96 10.35 8.95
C GLU A 43 1.08 11.64 9.78
N LEU A 44 0.03 12.47 9.79
CA LEU A 44 0.02 13.68 10.62
C LEU A 44 0.07 13.34 12.12
N TYR A 45 -0.64 12.29 12.53
CA TYR A 45 -0.62 11.79 13.90
C TYR A 45 0.74 11.18 14.27
N ALA A 46 1.37 10.42 13.36
CA ALA A 46 2.73 9.92 13.54
C ALA A 46 3.72 11.07 13.74
N LYS A 47 3.65 12.11 12.91
CA LYS A 47 4.48 13.31 13.04
C LYS A 47 4.27 14.02 14.39
N TYR A 48 3.03 14.12 14.85
CA TYR A 48 2.72 14.67 16.17
C TYR A 48 3.33 13.83 17.30
N LEU A 49 3.18 12.50 17.27
CA LEU A 49 3.80 11.60 18.25
C LEU A 49 5.34 11.71 18.26
N MET A 50 5.96 11.83 17.09
CA MET A 50 7.41 12.03 16.98
C MET A 50 7.87 13.34 17.65
N LEU A 51 7.11 14.43 17.49
CA LEU A 51 7.40 15.71 18.16
C LEU A 51 7.29 15.59 19.69
N GLU A 52 6.42 14.72 20.19
CA GLU A 52 6.30 14.40 21.62
C GLU A 52 7.25 13.31 22.11
N ASN A 53 8.19 12.83 21.27
CA ASN A 53 9.08 11.69 21.57
C ASN A 53 8.33 10.41 21.99
N ARG A 54 7.11 10.21 21.49
CA ARG A 54 6.33 8.99 21.72
C ARG A 54 6.58 7.96 20.63
N ALA A 55 6.44 6.68 20.98
CA ALA A 55 6.57 5.59 20.03
C ALA A 55 5.47 5.65 18.95
N THR A 56 5.86 5.51 17.68
CA THR A 56 4.95 5.47 16.52
C THR A 56 4.72 4.06 15.97
N MET A 57 5.44 3.06 16.46
CA MET A 57 5.47 1.71 15.88
C MET A 57 4.08 1.07 15.83
N ALA A 58 3.32 1.11 16.93
CA ALA A 58 1.98 0.55 16.99
C ALA A 58 1.00 1.20 15.99
N LEU A 59 1.18 2.49 15.68
CA LEU A 59 0.37 3.18 14.67
C LEU A 59 0.67 2.61 13.28
N TYR A 60 1.94 2.37 12.96
CA TYR A 60 2.36 1.80 11.68
C TYR A 60 1.93 0.35 11.52
N ASP A 61 1.87 -0.45 12.59
CA ASP A 61 1.32 -1.81 12.54
C ASP A 61 -0.18 -1.78 12.17
N VAL A 62 -0.96 -0.89 12.80
CA VAL A 62 -2.39 -0.71 12.48
C VAL A 62 -2.58 -0.22 11.05
N VAL A 63 -1.77 0.74 10.60
CA VAL A 63 -1.82 1.24 9.22
C VAL A 63 -1.47 0.14 8.22
N THR A 64 -0.46 -0.67 8.50
CA THR A 64 -0.05 -1.79 7.65
C THR A 64 -1.17 -2.82 7.53
N PHE A 65 -1.83 -3.15 8.64
CA PHE A 65 -2.99 -4.04 8.64
C PHE A 65 -4.14 -3.48 7.79
N LEU A 66 -4.48 -2.21 7.97
CA LEU A 66 -5.54 -1.54 7.21
C LEU A 66 -5.22 -1.46 5.72
N GLU A 67 -3.98 -1.12 5.37
CA GLU A 67 -3.49 -1.06 3.99
C GLU A 67 -3.63 -2.44 3.32
N PHE A 68 -3.15 -3.48 3.99
CA PHE A 68 -3.22 -4.84 3.50
C PHE A 68 -4.67 -5.26 3.24
N ILE A 69 -5.54 -5.12 4.23
CA ILE A 69 -6.95 -5.55 4.15
C ILE A 69 -7.69 -4.74 3.07
N TYR A 70 -7.44 -3.44 2.98
CA TYR A 70 -8.05 -2.59 1.96
C TYR A 70 -7.67 -3.04 0.55
N PHE A 71 -6.38 -3.14 0.24
CA PHE A 71 -5.95 -3.47 -1.12
C PHE A 71 -6.21 -4.93 -1.50
N SER A 72 -5.98 -5.88 -0.58
CA SER A 72 -6.26 -7.28 -0.85
C SER A 72 -7.76 -7.53 -1.11
N SER A 73 -8.66 -6.90 -0.34
CA SER A 73 -10.11 -6.98 -0.59
C SER A 73 -10.52 -6.30 -1.89
N LEU A 74 -9.89 -5.16 -2.23
CA LEU A 74 -10.07 -4.49 -3.51
C LEU A 74 -9.77 -5.43 -4.69
N TYR A 75 -8.65 -6.16 -4.64
CA TYR A 75 -8.31 -7.15 -5.66
C TYR A 75 -9.27 -8.36 -5.66
N ALA A 76 -9.63 -8.89 -4.50
CA ALA A 76 -10.54 -10.03 -4.40
C ALA A 76 -11.94 -9.78 -5.01
N VAL A 77 -12.34 -8.51 -5.13
CA VAL A 77 -13.61 -8.11 -5.77
C VAL A 77 -13.44 -7.84 -7.28
N GLN A 78 -12.26 -7.41 -7.73
CA GLN A 78 -12.04 -6.96 -9.11
C GLN A 78 -11.46 -8.03 -10.05
N VAL A 79 -10.85 -9.06 -9.49
CA VAL A 79 -10.35 -10.22 -10.23
C VAL A 79 -11.52 -11.02 -10.82
N THR A 80 -11.41 -11.43 -12.09
CA THR A 80 -12.43 -12.26 -12.76
C THR A 80 -12.12 -13.75 -12.62
N SER A 81 -10.83 -14.11 -12.59
CA SER A 81 -10.37 -15.48 -12.45
C SER A 81 -10.65 -16.04 -11.05
N LYS A 82 -11.36 -17.18 -11.00
CA LYS A 82 -11.60 -17.90 -9.74
C LYS A 82 -10.32 -18.25 -9.00
N PHE A 83 -9.25 -18.58 -9.74
CA PHE A 83 -7.95 -18.90 -9.17
C PHE A 83 -7.32 -17.70 -8.46
N ASN A 84 -7.23 -16.55 -9.14
CA ASN A 84 -6.66 -15.34 -8.55
C ASN A 84 -7.52 -14.81 -7.38
N ARG A 85 -8.85 -15.01 -7.45
CA ARG A 85 -9.75 -14.66 -6.35
C ARG A 85 -9.50 -15.53 -5.13
N LEU A 86 -9.37 -16.84 -5.32
CA LEU A 86 -9.03 -17.77 -4.25
C LEU A 86 -7.65 -17.46 -3.67
N LEU A 87 -6.66 -17.16 -4.52
CA LEU A 87 -5.32 -16.75 -4.11
C LEU A 87 -5.39 -15.53 -3.18
N ALA A 88 -6.10 -14.46 -3.58
CA ALA A 88 -6.26 -13.27 -2.75
C ALA A 88 -6.90 -13.59 -1.39
N VAL A 89 -7.97 -14.40 -1.37
CA VAL A 89 -8.65 -14.79 -0.13
C VAL A 89 -7.76 -15.64 0.78
N VAL A 90 -7.00 -16.58 0.21
CA VAL A 90 -6.06 -17.42 0.96
C VAL A 90 -4.94 -16.56 1.56
N LEU A 91 -4.37 -15.63 0.80
CA LEU A 91 -3.34 -14.71 1.29
C LEU A 91 -3.87 -13.79 2.39
N ILE A 92 -5.12 -13.33 2.28
CA ILE A 92 -5.80 -12.60 3.37
C ILE A 92 -5.88 -13.45 4.63
N GLY A 93 -6.36 -14.69 4.50
CA GLY A 93 -6.47 -15.62 5.62
C GLY A 93 -5.12 -15.91 6.27
N LEU A 94 -4.07 -16.12 5.47
CA LEU A 94 -2.70 -16.34 5.95
C LEU A 94 -2.14 -15.13 6.68
N PHE A 95 -2.36 -13.91 6.18
CA PHE A 95 -1.91 -12.70 6.84
C PHE A 95 -2.63 -12.47 8.18
N VAL A 96 -3.96 -12.61 8.20
CA VAL A 96 -4.73 -12.49 9.45
C VAL A 96 -4.29 -13.57 10.45
N LEU A 97 -4.06 -14.80 10.00
CA LEU A 97 -3.55 -15.86 10.85
C LEU A 97 -2.15 -15.52 11.40
N SER A 98 -1.25 -14.96 10.58
CA SER A 98 0.06 -14.53 11.07
C SER A 98 -0.05 -13.45 12.13
N GLU A 99 -0.91 -12.44 11.93
CA GLU A 99 -1.14 -11.39 12.94
C GLU A 99 -1.67 -11.97 14.25
N LEU A 100 -2.66 -12.87 14.19
CA LEU A 100 -3.20 -13.50 15.39
C LEU A 100 -2.12 -14.31 16.11
N LEU A 101 -1.30 -15.07 15.40
CA LEU A 101 -0.19 -15.82 16.00
C LEU A 101 0.83 -14.89 16.68
N PHE A 102 1.14 -13.74 16.07
CA PHE A 102 2.03 -12.75 16.69
C PHE A 102 1.43 -12.15 17.96
N VAL A 103 0.14 -11.76 17.93
CA VAL A 103 -0.55 -11.16 19.08
C VAL A 103 -0.74 -12.16 20.23
N PHE A 104 -1.03 -13.43 19.94
CA PHE A 104 -1.39 -14.42 20.97
C PHE A 104 -0.22 -15.27 21.50
N HIS A 105 0.87 -15.44 20.76
CA HIS A 105 1.90 -16.44 21.09
C HIS A 105 3.29 -15.89 21.39
N VAL A 106 3.54 -14.59 21.22
CA VAL A 106 4.86 -14.01 21.48
C VAL A 106 4.80 -13.05 22.67
N PRO A 107 4.80 -13.57 23.93
CA PRO A 107 4.76 -12.72 25.14
C PRO A 107 6.00 -11.83 25.32
N TRP A 108 7.04 -11.99 24.48
CA TRP A 108 8.30 -11.24 24.52
C TRP A 108 8.41 -10.13 23.48
N VAL A 109 7.55 -10.11 22.45
CA VAL A 109 7.41 -8.95 21.56
C VAL A 109 6.40 -8.07 22.24
N LYS A 110 6.88 -7.05 22.94
CA LYS A 110 5.99 -6.05 23.52
C LYS A 110 5.14 -5.51 22.37
N VAL A 111 3.86 -5.27 22.62
CA VAL A 111 2.87 -4.64 21.71
C VAL A 111 3.34 -3.27 21.16
N LEU A 112 4.53 -2.82 21.54
CA LEU A 112 5.16 -1.55 21.21
C LEU A 112 6.32 -1.67 20.21
N ASP A 113 6.79 -2.89 19.89
CA ASP A 113 7.86 -3.10 18.92
C ASP A 113 7.26 -3.41 17.54
N TYR A 114 7.69 -2.64 16.53
CA TYR A 114 7.22 -2.75 15.15
C TYR A 114 7.39 -4.16 14.60
N ASN A 115 6.31 -4.74 14.06
CA ASN A 115 6.36 -6.10 13.54
C ASN A 115 6.90 -6.12 12.10
N ILE A 116 8.23 -6.12 12.00
CA ILE A 116 8.99 -6.22 10.75
C ILE A 116 8.50 -7.38 9.86
N LEU A 117 8.15 -8.53 10.47
CA LEU A 117 7.70 -9.71 9.75
C LEU A 117 6.28 -9.52 9.18
N SER A 118 5.38 -8.90 9.95
CA SER A 118 4.05 -8.52 9.46
C SER A 118 4.14 -7.64 8.23
N TYR A 119 4.94 -6.57 8.33
CA TYR A 119 5.12 -5.64 7.22
C TYR A 119 5.68 -6.33 5.98
N PHE A 120 6.70 -7.18 6.17
CA PHE A 120 7.29 -7.93 5.07
C PHE A 120 6.28 -8.88 4.40
N LEU A 121 5.49 -9.62 5.19
CA LEU A 121 4.45 -10.53 4.68
C LEU A 121 3.35 -9.75 3.96
N SER A 122 2.88 -8.64 4.53
CA SER A 122 1.89 -7.75 3.92
C SER A 122 2.36 -7.28 2.54
N SER A 123 3.57 -6.73 2.47
CA SER A 123 4.17 -6.25 1.21
C SER A 123 4.29 -7.38 0.19
N LEU A 124 4.86 -8.53 0.58
CA LEU A 124 5.08 -9.67 -0.31
C LEU A 124 3.77 -10.22 -0.85
N PHE A 125 2.75 -10.37 0.00
CA PHE A 125 1.43 -10.84 -0.42
C PHE A 125 0.74 -9.82 -1.33
N LEU A 126 0.82 -8.52 -1.04
CA LEU A 126 0.28 -7.48 -1.93
C LEU A 126 0.96 -7.48 -3.30
N ILE A 127 2.28 -7.68 -3.35
CA ILE A 127 3.02 -7.80 -4.62
C ILE A 127 2.52 -9.02 -5.41
N ILE A 128 2.36 -10.18 -4.77
CA ILE A 128 1.84 -11.38 -5.43
C ILE A 128 0.43 -11.14 -5.99
N ILE A 129 -0.46 -10.55 -5.19
CA ILE A 129 -1.84 -10.26 -5.61
C ILE A 129 -1.83 -9.28 -6.78
N ALA A 130 -1.11 -8.15 -6.67
CA ALA A 130 -1.02 -7.14 -7.72
C ALA A 130 -0.43 -7.71 -9.02
N MET A 131 0.63 -8.52 -8.92
CA MET A 131 1.25 -9.16 -10.07
C MET A 131 0.31 -10.19 -10.72
N SER A 132 -0.40 -11.00 -9.93
CA SER A 132 -1.40 -11.94 -10.44
C SER A 132 -2.53 -11.24 -11.21
N TYR A 133 -2.97 -10.08 -10.71
CA TYR A 133 -3.98 -9.25 -11.37
C TYR A 133 -3.46 -8.69 -12.70
N LEU A 134 -2.25 -8.15 -12.72
CA LEU A 134 -1.64 -7.63 -13.96
C LEU A 134 -1.47 -8.74 -15.01
N LEU A 135 -1.03 -9.93 -14.61
CA LEU A 135 -0.91 -11.07 -15.53
C LEU A 135 -2.26 -11.51 -16.10
N GLU A 136 -3.33 -11.46 -15.30
CA GLU A 136 -4.70 -11.71 -15.78
C GLU A 136 -5.17 -10.62 -16.74
N ALA A 137 -4.97 -9.35 -16.39
CA ALA A 137 -5.33 -8.21 -17.23
C ALA A 137 -4.63 -8.27 -18.59
N LEU A 138 -3.34 -8.63 -18.62
CA LEU A 138 -2.54 -8.80 -19.83
C LEU A 138 -2.93 -10.02 -20.68
N ARG A 139 -3.63 -11.00 -20.12
CA ARG A 139 -4.13 -12.18 -20.85
C ARG A 139 -5.56 -12.02 -21.35
N SER A 140 -6.29 -11.03 -20.83
CA SER A 140 -7.67 -10.78 -21.24
C SER A 140 -7.72 -10.07 -22.59
N ASP A 141 -8.76 -10.31 -23.39
CA ASP A 141 -8.98 -9.61 -24.67
C ASP A 141 -9.19 -8.09 -24.50
N ASN A 142 -9.30 -7.61 -23.26
CA ASN A 142 -9.47 -6.20 -22.89
C ASN A 142 -8.16 -5.37 -22.92
N ILE A 143 -7.04 -5.92 -23.44
CA ILE A 143 -5.76 -5.20 -23.57
C ILE A 143 -5.93 -3.85 -24.32
N ILE A 144 -6.89 -3.77 -25.25
CA ILE A 144 -7.14 -2.60 -26.09
C ILE A 144 -7.49 -1.34 -25.26
N ASN A 145 -7.99 -1.49 -24.03
CA ASN A 145 -8.36 -0.39 -23.13
C ASN A 145 -7.58 -0.36 -21.81
N PHE A 146 -6.32 -0.83 -21.81
CA PHE A 146 -5.45 -0.85 -20.62
C PHE A 146 -5.38 0.49 -19.88
N ASN A 147 -5.27 1.61 -20.60
CA ASN A 147 -5.15 2.95 -20.00
C ASN A 147 -6.39 3.38 -19.21
N ASN A 148 -7.56 2.82 -19.52
CA ASN A 148 -8.83 3.18 -18.87
C ASN A 148 -9.15 2.29 -17.66
N ASN A 149 -8.36 1.25 -17.39
CA ASN A 149 -8.60 0.39 -16.24
C ASN A 149 -7.89 0.94 -14.99
N PRO A 150 -8.62 1.42 -13.98
CA PRO A 150 -8.03 2.05 -12.80
C PRO A 150 -7.19 1.06 -11.98
N MET A 151 -7.54 -0.23 -11.96
CA MET A 151 -6.87 -1.23 -11.13
C MET A 151 -5.44 -1.50 -11.60
N ILE A 152 -5.16 -1.33 -12.89
CA ILE A 152 -3.83 -1.50 -13.46
C ILE A 152 -2.86 -0.47 -12.89
N TRP A 153 -3.29 0.79 -12.84
CA TRP A 153 -2.52 1.86 -12.23
C TRP A 153 -2.33 1.63 -10.73
N VAL A 154 -3.38 1.19 -10.01
CA VAL A 154 -3.26 0.80 -8.59
C VAL A 154 -2.21 -0.30 -8.41
N SER A 155 -2.19 -1.32 -9.27
CA SER A 155 -1.21 -2.41 -9.22
C SER A 155 0.22 -1.94 -9.48
N LEU A 156 0.43 -1.10 -10.49
CA LEU A 156 1.76 -0.57 -10.78
C LEU A 156 2.29 0.27 -9.62
N GLY A 157 1.47 1.18 -9.08
CA GLY A 157 1.84 2.01 -7.94
C GLY A 157 2.19 1.18 -6.70
N LEU A 158 1.33 0.20 -6.36
CA LEU A 158 1.56 -0.68 -5.22
C LEU A 158 2.81 -1.54 -5.39
N MET A 159 3.05 -2.12 -6.57
CA MET A 159 4.23 -2.94 -6.80
C MET A 159 5.51 -2.12 -6.64
N LEU A 160 5.57 -0.91 -7.20
CA LEU A 160 6.74 -0.04 -7.07
C LEU A 160 6.98 0.36 -5.61
N TYR A 161 5.91 0.73 -4.90
CA TYR A 161 5.98 1.09 -3.49
C TYR A 161 6.43 -0.06 -2.61
N GLN A 162 5.70 -1.18 -2.65
CA GLN A 162 5.92 -2.33 -1.79
C GLN A 162 7.27 -3.02 -2.08
N SER A 163 7.68 -3.11 -3.36
CA SER A 163 9.00 -3.68 -3.70
C SER A 163 10.15 -2.84 -3.15
N SER A 164 10.03 -1.51 -3.24
CA SER A 164 11.04 -0.61 -2.69
C SER A 164 11.15 -0.73 -1.16
N ALA A 165 9.99 -0.82 -0.48
CA ALA A 165 9.96 -0.92 0.97
C ALA A 165 10.47 -2.26 1.47
N SER A 166 10.09 -3.38 0.82
CA SER A 166 10.64 -4.70 1.12
C SER A 166 12.14 -4.77 0.89
N PHE A 167 12.64 -4.17 -0.20
CA PHE A 167 14.08 -4.11 -0.45
C PHE A 167 14.82 -3.42 0.69
N PHE A 168 14.34 -2.26 1.14
CA PHE A 168 14.97 -1.55 2.26
C PHE A 168 14.89 -2.30 3.58
N LEU A 169 13.76 -2.93 3.87
CA LEU A 169 13.58 -3.71 5.09
C LEU A 169 14.59 -4.86 5.14
N VAL A 170 14.75 -5.60 4.04
CA VAL A 170 15.73 -6.69 3.92
C VAL A 170 17.15 -6.15 4.00
N ALA A 171 17.45 -5.05 3.30
CA ALA A 171 18.79 -4.49 3.25
C ALA A 171 19.23 -3.90 4.60
N ASN A 172 18.30 -3.33 5.38
CA ASN A 172 18.54 -2.92 6.76
C ASN A 172 18.71 -4.12 7.70
N TYR A 173 17.91 -5.17 7.54
CA TYR A 173 17.99 -6.38 8.37
C TYR A 173 19.34 -7.11 8.24
N PHE A 174 19.87 -7.20 7.01
CA PHE A 174 21.17 -7.82 6.77
C PHE A 174 22.37 -6.86 6.94
N GLU A 175 22.13 -5.63 7.42
CA GLU A 175 23.16 -4.57 7.52
C GLU A 175 23.92 -4.32 6.19
N ILE A 176 23.30 -4.65 5.05
CA ILE A 176 23.90 -4.53 3.71
C ILE A 176 24.03 -3.06 3.30
N VAL A 177 23.19 -2.17 3.85
CA VAL A 177 23.23 -0.73 3.57
C VAL A 177 24.18 -0.02 4.53
N PHE A 178 25.36 0.30 4.01
CA PHE A 178 26.42 1.04 4.69
C PHE A 178 25.92 2.34 5.35
N LYS A 179 26.49 2.66 6.53
CA LYS A 179 26.27 3.84 7.41
C LYS A 179 26.27 5.23 6.72
N HIS A 180 26.47 5.34 5.41
CA HIS A 180 26.60 6.59 4.65
C HIS A 180 25.61 6.76 3.47
N GLN A 181 24.57 5.92 3.36
CA GLN A 181 23.61 6.00 2.24
C GLN A 181 22.20 6.51 2.61
N GLN A 182 22.07 7.34 3.65
CA GLN A 182 20.79 7.99 3.99
C GLN A 182 20.15 8.73 2.80
N VAL A 183 20.96 9.35 1.94
CA VAL A 183 20.48 10.04 0.73
C VAL A 183 19.81 9.09 -0.25
N ILE A 184 20.36 7.89 -0.45
CA ILE A 184 19.80 6.89 -1.36
C ILE A 184 18.49 6.36 -0.80
N HIS A 185 18.45 6.04 0.50
CA HIS A 185 17.23 5.62 1.18
C HIS A 185 16.12 6.67 1.02
N ILE A 186 16.39 7.93 1.38
CA ILE A 186 15.43 9.02 1.24
C ILE A 186 14.97 9.19 -0.21
N SER A 187 15.89 9.10 -1.18
CA SER A 187 15.57 9.28 -2.59
C SER A 187 14.65 8.19 -3.13
N VAL A 188 14.95 6.92 -2.83
CA VAL A 188 14.13 5.81 -3.32
C VAL A 188 12.78 5.78 -2.60
N THR A 189 12.72 6.03 -1.28
CA THR A 189 11.44 6.17 -0.57
C THR A 189 10.61 7.30 -1.15
N PHE A 190 11.23 8.45 -1.43
CA PHE A 190 10.54 9.57 -2.07
C PHE A 190 9.99 9.17 -3.45
N MET A 191 10.80 8.54 -4.29
CA MET A 191 10.38 8.10 -5.63
C MET A 191 9.28 7.03 -5.58
N SER A 192 9.30 6.14 -4.59
CA SER A 192 8.31 5.07 -4.48
C SER A 192 6.97 5.56 -3.93
N VAL A 193 7.00 6.51 -2.99
CA VAL A 193 5.77 7.17 -2.50
C VAL A 193 5.19 8.09 -3.59
N LEU A 194 6.06 8.80 -4.33
CA LEU A 194 5.66 9.61 -5.48
C LEU A 194 4.98 8.74 -6.55
N SER A 195 5.58 7.59 -6.89
CA SER A 195 4.99 6.68 -7.89
C SER A 195 3.66 6.10 -7.42
N LEU A 196 3.52 5.71 -6.15
CA LEU A 196 2.26 5.26 -5.59
C LEU A 196 1.16 6.31 -5.76
N TYR A 197 1.35 7.52 -5.24
CA TYR A 197 0.29 8.53 -5.24
C TYR A 197 -0.02 9.07 -6.64
N THR A 198 0.98 9.14 -7.53
CA THR A 198 0.73 9.49 -8.93
C THR A 198 -0.09 8.41 -9.64
N CYS A 199 0.27 7.14 -9.48
CA CYS A 199 -0.52 6.01 -10.00
C CYS A 199 -1.94 5.97 -9.43
N LEU A 200 -2.11 6.18 -8.12
CA LEU A 200 -3.45 6.28 -7.52
C LEU A 200 -4.22 7.46 -8.11
N THR A 201 -3.59 8.63 -8.30
CA THR A 201 -4.24 9.79 -8.93
C THR A 201 -4.68 9.50 -10.37
N ILE A 202 -3.85 8.81 -11.15
CA ILE A 202 -4.20 8.39 -12.52
C ILE A 202 -5.36 7.38 -12.47
N ALA A 203 -5.29 6.36 -11.60
CA ALA A 203 -6.37 5.40 -11.39
C ALA A 203 -7.71 6.09 -11.07
N MET A 204 -7.62 7.17 -10.30
CA MET A 204 -8.75 7.99 -9.88
C MET A 204 -9.36 8.84 -11.01
N LEU A 205 -8.57 9.19 -12.02
CA LEU A 205 -8.98 9.92 -13.22
C LEU A 205 -9.47 9.02 -14.36
N CYS A 206 -9.11 7.73 -14.35
CA CYS A 206 -9.58 6.77 -15.33
C CYS A 206 -11.12 6.70 -15.32
N LYS A 207 -11.74 6.95 -16.49
CA LYS A 207 -13.18 6.76 -16.69
C LYS A 207 -13.49 5.27 -16.71
N ARG A 208 -14.38 4.84 -15.82
CA ARG A 208 -15.05 3.54 -15.97
C ARG A 208 -16.06 3.68 -17.13
N TYR A 209 -15.72 3.12 -18.29
CA TYR A 209 -16.77 2.68 -19.21
C TYR A 209 -17.49 1.52 -18.51
N GLU A 210 -18.83 1.61 -18.50
CA GLU A 210 -19.72 0.66 -17.83
C GLU A 210 -19.45 -0.80 -18.21
#